data_AF-A0AAW5JSJ4-F1
#
_entry.id   AF-A0AAW5JSJ4-F1
#
_cell.length_a   1.000
_cell.length_b   1.000
_cell.length_c   1.000
_cell.angle_alpha   90.00
_cell.angle_beta   90.00
_cell.angle_gamma   90.00
#
_symmetry.space_group_name_H-M   'P 1'
#
loop_
_entity.id
_entity.type
_entity.pdbx_description
1 polymer ?
#
loop_
_entity_poly.entity_id
_entity_poly.type
_entity_poly.pdbx_seq_one_letter_code
_entity_poly.pdbx_strand_id
1 'polypeptide(L)'
;MKSNYEPLGKHIQLVDYRNSEEVTSTVLGISIDKEFMPSVANVIGTDLSQYKLISKGLFACNPMHVGRDERLPIALYEKDIAVNNLKHEIRRRNYCGAVFLIER
;
A
#
# COMPACT_ATOMS: atom_id res chain seq x y z
N MET A 1 1.51 19.16 30.37
CA MET A 1 1.18 17.72 30.35
C MET A 1 2.28 17.00 29.59
N LYS A 2 2.93 15.98 30.16
CA LYS A 2 3.75 15.06 29.35
C LYS A 2 2.78 14.21 28.55
N SER A 3 2.92 14.21 27.23
CA SER A 3 2.15 13.34 26.36
C SER A 3 2.78 11.95 26.35
N ASN A 4 1.95 10.91 26.52
CA ASN A 4 2.36 9.50 26.45
C ASN A 4 2.44 9.01 24.99
N TYR A 5 3.06 9.79 24.09
CA TYR A 5 3.22 9.37 22.72
C TYR A 5 4.30 8.30 22.60
N GLU A 6 4.02 7.28 21.80
CA GLU A 6 4.99 6.27 21.42
C GLU A 6 5.33 6.35 19.93
N PRO A 7 6.54 5.92 19.52
CA PRO A 7 6.86 5.77 18.11
C PRO A 7 5.90 4.80 17.43
N LEU A 8 5.32 5.22 16.31
CA LEU A 8 4.38 4.39 15.52
C LEU A 8 4.98 3.03 15.13
N GLY A 9 6.30 2.98 14.91
CA GLY A 9 7.02 1.75 14.55
C GLY A 9 6.94 0.62 15.60
N LYS A 10 6.48 0.90 16.83
CA LYS A 10 6.20 -0.16 17.82
C LYS A 10 4.88 -0.90 17.56
N HIS A 11 3.98 -0.27 16.81
CA HIS A 11 2.59 -0.72 16.60
C HIS A 11 2.32 -1.14 15.16
N ILE A 12 3.32 -1.01 14.27
CA ILE A 12 3.18 -1.33 12.85
C ILE A 12 4.37 -2.19 12.41
N GLN A 13 4.11 -3.10 11.47
CA GLN A 13 5.13 -3.89 10.79
C GLN A 13 4.96 -3.81 9.29
N LEU A 14 6.06 -3.87 8.55
CA LEU A 14 6.05 -3.90 7.10
C LEU A 14 5.59 -5.28 6.61
N VAL A 15 4.68 -5.28 5.64
CA VAL A 15 4.22 -6.50 4.98
C VAL A 15 4.76 -6.53 3.56
N ASP A 16 5.26 -7.71 3.16
CA ASP A 16 5.80 -7.94 1.84
C ASP A 16 5.31 -9.24 1.20
N TYR A 17 4.00 -9.44 1.17
CA TYR A 17 3.39 -10.52 0.40
C TYR A 17 3.26 -10.10 -1.06
N ARG A 18 3.72 -10.96 -1.97
CA ARG A 18 3.71 -10.72 -3.41
C ARG A 18 2.69 -11.62 -4.09
N ASN A 19 2.15 -11.17 -5.21
CA ASN A 19 1.23 -11.93 -6.04
C ASN A 19 1.95 -13.01 -6.86
N SER A 20 2.96 -13.67 -6.29
CA SER A 20 3.85 -14.60 -7.00
C SER A 20 3.12 -15.82 -7.57
N GLU A 21 1.97 -16.17 -7.01
CA GLU A 21 1.09 -17.26 -7.47
C GLU A 21 -0.05 -16.75 -8.37
N GLU A 22 -0.02 -15.48 -8.78
CA GLU A 22 -1.03 -14.86 -9.66
C GLU A 22 -2.47 -15.03 -9.15
N VAL A 23 -2.65 -15.04 -7.82
CA VAL A 23 -3.93 -15.30 -7.13
C VAL A 23 -5.04 -14.31 -7.53
N THR A 24 -4.69 -13.12 -8.02
CA THR A 24 -5.63 -12.15 -8.55
C THR A 24 -5.00 -11.21 -9.56
N SER A 25 -5.81 -10.72 -10.49
CA SER A 25 -5.48 -9.66 -11.45
C SER A 25 -6.10 -8.31 -11.09
N THR A 26 -6.84 -8.23 -9.98
CA THR A 26 -7.48 -6.99 -9.54
C THR A 26 -6.44 -6.05 -8.97
N VAL A 27 -6.18 -4.94 -9.65
CA VAL A 27 -5.20 -3.95 -9.22
C VAL A 27 -5.89 -2.73 -8.61
N LEU A 28 -5.49 -2.36 -7.40
CA LEU A 28 -6.04 -1.24 -6.64
C LEU A 28 -5.01 -0.13 -6.46
N GLY A 29 -5.49 1.11 -6.42
CA GLY A 29 -4.75 2.26 -5.92
C GLY A 29 -5.39 2.82 -4.65
N ILE A 30 -4.78 3.86 -4.09
CA ILE A 30 -5.32 4.59 -2.94
C ILE A 30 -5.56 6.03 -3.36
N SER A 31 -6.78 6.50 -3.15
CA SER A 31 -7.20 7.87 -3.41
C SER A 31 -6.61 8.84 -2.38
N ILE A 32 -6.64 10.15 -2.70
CA ILE A 32 -6.28 11.19 -1.74
C ILE A 32 -7.19 11.19 -0.50
N ASP A 33 -8.42 10.72 -0.67
CA ASP A 33 -9.46 10.60 0.35
C ASP A 33 -9.32 9.33 1.20
N LYS A 34 -8.20 8.60 1.07
CA LYS A 34 -7.85 7.42 1.88
C LYS A 34 -8.74 6.20 1.61
N GLU A 35 -9.16 6.03 0.37
CA GLU A 35 -9.98 4.89 -0.06
C GLU A 35 -9.24 4.02 -1.08
N PHE A 36 -9.49 2.71 -1.01
CA PHE A 36 -9.07 1.80 -2.08
C PHE A 36 -10.00 1.96 -3.28
N MET A 37 -9.41 2.17 -4.45
CA MET A 37 -10.12 2.32 -5.71
C MET A 37 -9.50 1.44 -6.80
N PRO A 38 -10.27 1.03 -7.82
CA PRO A 38 -9.70 0.40 -9.01
C PRO A 38 -8.57 1.26 -9.58
N SER A 39 -7.47 0.63 -9.93
CA SER A 39 -6.34 1.33 -10.53
C SER A 39 -6.69 1.83 -11.93
N VAL A 40 -6.29 3.06 -12.23
CA VAL A 40 -6.33 3.65 -13.58
C VAL A 40 -5.08 3.34 -14.41
N ALA A 41 -4.07 2.69 -13.83
CA ALA A 41 -2.87 2.33 -14.55
C ALA A 41 -3.16 1.26 -15.61
N ASN A 42 -2.53 1.42 -16.78
CA ASN A 42 -2.54 0.38 -17.79
C ASN A 42 -1.69 -0.80 -17.31
N VAL A 43 -2.34 -1.95 -17.09
CA VAL A 43 -1.71 -3.20 -16.65
C VAL A 43 -1.63 -4.25 -17.77
N ILE A 44 -2.02 -3.90 -18.99
CA ILE A 44 -1.91 -4.80 -20.14
C ILE A 44 -0.43 -5.13 -20.39
N GLY A 45 -0.11 -6.43 -20.43
CA GLY A 45 1.25 -6.92 -20.61
C GLY A 45 2.19 -6.66 -19.42
N THR A 46 1.66 -6.24 -18.26
CA THR A 46 2.45 -6.05 -17.04
C THR A 46 2.45 -7.33 -16.22
N ASP A 47 3.65 -7.77 -15.81
CA ASP A 47 3.80 -8.83 -14.83
C ASP A 47 3.35 -8.34 -13.43
N LEU A 48 2.23 -8.88 -12.96
CA LEU A 48 1.67 -8.56 -11.65
C LEU A 48 2.27 -9.40 -10.52
N SER A 49 3.10 -10.41 -10.81
CA SER A 49 3.66 -11.32 -9.80
C SER A 49 4.50 -10.59 -8.75
N GLN A 50 5.12 -9.48 -9.16
CA GLN A 50 5.96 -8.63 -8.30
C GLN A 50 5.17 -7.59 -7.51
N TYR A 51 3.86 -7.49 -7.71
CA TYR A 51 3.04 -6.52 -6.99
C TYR A 51 2.69 -7.05 -5.60
N LYS A 52 2.48 -6.12 -4.65
CA LYS A 52 2.09 -6.49 -3.30
C LYS A 52 0.64 -6.94 -3.26
N LEU A 53 0.38 -8.04 -2.56
CA LEU A 53 -0.96 -8.46 -2.20
C LEU A 53 -1.45 -7.64 -1.01
N ILE A 54 -2.72 -7.26 -1.07
CA ILE A 54 -3.45 -6.65 0.04
C ILE A 54 -4.58 -7.59 0.42
N SER A 55 -4.77 -7.77 1.72
CA SER A 55 -5.82 -8.59 2.31
C SER A 55 -6.48 -7.84 3.46
N LYS A 56 -7.65 -8.31 3.87
CA LYS A 56 -8.46 -7.70 4.93
C LYS A 56 -7.62 -7.44 6.18
N GLY A 57 -7.72 -6.22 6.71
CA GLY A 57 -7.02 -5.81 7.93
C GLY A 57 -5.64 -5.20 7.70
N LEU A 58 -5.16 -5.14 6.45
CA LEU A 58 -3.91 -4.47 6.11
C LEU A 58 -4.12 -3.00 5.75
N PHE A 59 -3.15 -2.18 6.12
CA PHE A 59 -3.06 -0.81 5.65
C PHE A 59 -2.16 -0.72 4.43
N ALA A 60 -2.48 0.19 3.54
CA ALA A 60 -1.55 0.61 2.51
C ALA A 60 -1.51 2.14 2.44
N CYS A 61 -0.41 2.69 1.93
CA CYS A 61 -0.27 4.12 1.71
C CYS A 61 0.19 4.44 0.29
N ASN A 62 -0.17 5.64 -0.18
CA ASN A 62 0.29 6.14 -1.47
C ASN A 62 1.22 7.35 -1.26
N PRO A 63 2.55 7.15 -1.25
CA PRO A 63 3.49 8.22 -0.98
C PRO A 63 3.62 9.23 -2.14
N MET A 64 3.05 8.96 -3.32
CA MET A 64 3.05 9.92 -4.43
C MET A 64 2.34 11.22 -4.08
N HIS A 65 1.35 11.16 -3.19
CA HIS A 65 0.64 12.34 -2.68
C HIS A 65 1.50 13.19 -1.73
N VAL A 66 2.61 12.66 -1.18
CA VAL A 66 3.45 13.41 -0.22
C VAL A 66 4.15 14.56 -0.93
N GLY A 67 4.74 14.30 -2.10
CA GLY A 67 5.43 15.33 -2.88
C GLY A 67 4.48 16.25 -3.65
N ARG A 68 3.34 15.73 -4.12
CA ARG A 68 2.41 16.48 -4.98
C ARG A 68 1.36 17.26 -4.19
N ASP A 69 0.80 16.64 -3.15
CA ASP A 69 -0.39 17.12 -2.44
C ASP A 69 -0.11 17.35 -0.94
N GLU A 70 1.15 17.22 -0.51
CA GLU A 70 1.58 17.35 0.89
C GLU A 70 0.82 16.44 1.86
N ARG A 71 0.35 15.28 1.37
CA ARG A 71 -0.47 14.33 2.12
C ARG A 71 0.06 12.92 1.98
N LEU A 72 -0.04 12.12 3.05
CA LEU A 72 0.16 10.67 2.99
C LEU A 72 -1.20 9.98 3.20
N PRO A 73 -1.95 9.65 2.13
CA PRO A 73 -3.14 8.84 2.23
C PRO A 73 -2.77 7.44 2.72
N ILE A 74 -3.46 6.99 3.76
CA ILE A 74 -3.35 5.66 4.35
C ILE A 74 -4.76 5.09 4.45
N ALA A 75 -4.99 3.93 3.85
CA ALA A 75 -6.30 3.28 3.80
C ALA A 75 -6.23 1.90 4.46
N LEU A 76 -7.25 1.53 5.22
CA LEU A 76 -7.47 0.16 5.72
C LEU A 76 -8.24 -0.64 4.67
N TYR A 77 -7.77 -1.84 4.36
CA TYR A 77 -8.46 -2.70 3.43
C TYR A 77 -9.44 -3.61 4.16
N GLU A 78 -10.72 -3.53 3.80
CA GLU A 78 -11.80 -4.25 4.49
C GLU A 78 -12.38 -5.43 3.68
N LYS A 79 -11.96 -5.57 2.43
CA LYS A 79 -12.40 -6.63 1.50
C LYS A 79 -11.41 -7.81 1.49
N ASP A 80 -11.77 -8.87 0.77
CA ASP A 80 -10.91 -10.04 0.51
C ASP A 80 -9.76 -9.70 -0.45
N ILE A 81 -8.92 -10.66 -0.83
CA ILE A 81 -7.60 -10.46 -1.48
C ILE A 81 -7.65 -9.65 -2.80
N ALA A 82 -6.73 -8.69 -2.94
CA ALA A 82 -6.46 -7.94 -4.18
C ALA A 82 -4.96 -7.66 -4.36
N VAL A 83 -4.56 -7.19 -5.55
CA VAL A 83 -3.22 -6.67 -5.83
C VAL A 83 -3.22 -5.16 -5.68
N ASN A 84 -2.18 -4.61 -5.06
CA ASN A 84 -2.01 -3.16 -4.92
C ASN A 84 -0.98 -2.64 -5.92
N ASN A 85 -1.31 -1.55 -6.62
CA ASN A 85 -0.50 -0.88 -7.65
C ASN A 85 0.69 -0.09 -7.10
N LEU A 86 1.13 -0.40 -5.88
CA LEU A 86 2.30 0.23 -5.29
C LEU A 86 3.53 -0.44 -5.91
N LYS A 87 3.96 0.08 -7.07
CA LYS A 87 5.14 -0.40 -7.77
C LYS A 87 6.36 -0.40 -6.84
N HIS A 88 7.08 -1.52 -6.84
CA HIS A 88 8.43 -1.63 -6.31
C HIS A 88 9.41 -1.51 -7.49
N GLU A 89 10.27 -0.50 -7.47
CA GLU A 89 11.66 -0.69 -7.86
C GLU A 89 12.57 0.27 -7.08
N ILE A 90 13.37 -0.31 -6.18
CA ILE A 90 14.46 0.38 -5.50
C ILE A 90 15.60 0.48 -6.51
N ARG A 91 15.64 1.56 -7.28
CA ARG A 91 16.89 2.10 -7.83
C ARG A 91 16.89 3.63 -7.72
N ARG A 92 17.41 4.08 -6.57
CA ARG A 92 17.91 5.44 -6.28
C ARG A 92 16.95 6.59 -6.62
N ARG A 93 16.37 7.15 -5.55
CA ARG A 93 15.55 8.38 -5.45
C ARG A 93 14.03 8.14 -5.45
N ASN A 94 13.56 7.92 -4.23
CA ASN A 94 12.30 8.43 -3.65
C ASN A 94 10.98 7.70 -3.97
N TYR A 95 10.36 7.24 -2.87
CA TYR A 95 8.95 6.86 -2.63
C TYR A 95 8.53 5.41 -2.92
N CYS A 96 8.81 4.52 -1.96
CA CYS A 96 8.23 3.18 -1.87
C CYS A 96 6.82 3.22 -1.24
N GLY A 97 5.83 2.63 -1.90
CA GLY A 97 4.54 2.31 -1.29
C GLY A 97 4.71 1.23 -0.21
N ALA A 98 4.31 1.56 1.01
CA ALA A 98 4.39 0.63 2.13
C ALA A 98 3.01 0.04 2.41
N VAL A 99 2.98 -1.29 2.55
CA VAL A 99 1.85 -2.04 3.08
C VAL A 99 2.24 -2.43 4.50
N PHE A 100 1.34 -2.19 5.45
CA PHE A 100 1.60 -2.40 6.87
C PHE A 100 0.53 -3.31 7.48
N LEU A 101 0.94 -4.10 8.47
CA LEU A 101 0.06 -4.78 9.41
C LEU A 101 0.14 -4.05 10.76
N ILE A 102 -1.02 -3.82 11.39
CA ILE A 102 -1.10 -3.33 12.78
C ILE A 102 -1.57 -4.51 13.63
N GLU A 103 -0.70 -5.00 14.50
CA GLU A 103 -1.11 -5.89 15.59
C GLU A 103 -1.79 -5.02 16.67
N ARG A 104 -2.95 -5.48 17.17
CA ARG A 104 -3.67 -4.80 18.26
C ARG A 104 -3.03 -5.07 19.60
#